data_AF-X0Z821-F1
#
_entry.id   AF-X0Z821-F1
#
_cell.length_a   1.000
_cell.length_b   1.000
_cell.length_c   1.000
_cell.angle_alpha   90.00
_cell.angle_beta   90.00
_cell.angle_gamma   90.00
#
_symmetry.space_group_name_H-M   'P 1'
#
loop_
_entity.id
_entity.type
_entity.pdbx_description
1 polymer ?
#
loop_
_entity_poly.entity_id
_entity_poly.type
_entity_poly.pdbx_seq_one_letter_code
_entity_poly.pdbx_strand_id
1 'polypeptide(L)'
;SSTPVHVLLYQAFGWEMPEFIHMPLLRNKDKSKISKRKNPTSLVWYREQGFLPEALRNFLALMGWSLGEDREVFSLEEMIENFSWDRVKTSGPVFDLQKLEWLNGEYVRAMSPEELVQRILEQPYTRRVDQPVEELLEITVLIQERIKRLGEFDEMTNFFFEREPYEPADLVPRKQEPEFAAEALSAAYGLLKDLGDWSAEAIEP
;
A
#
# COMPACT_ATOMS: atom_id res chain seq x y z
N SER A 1 18.50 8.33 29.82
CA SER A 1 17.42 7.38 30.16
C SER A 1 16.70 7.93 31.39
N SER A 2 15.36 7.88 31.42
CA SER A 2 14.53 8.41 32.53
C SER A 2 14.21 7.38 33.62
N THR A 3 14.39 6.08 33.36
CA THR A 3 14.00 5.01 34.29
C THR A 3 14.60 5.15 35.70
N PRO A 4 15.89 5.48 35.91
CA PRO A 4 16.42 5.64 37.26
C PRO A 4 15.71 6.74 38.07
N VAL A 5 15.28 7.82 37.41
CA VAL A 5 14.52 8.90 38.06
C VAL A 5 13.14 8.40 38.45
N HIS A 6 12.46 7.65 37.58
CA HIS A 6 11.15 7.08 37.90
C HIS A 6 11.24 6.11 39.08
N VAL A 7 12.27 5.25 39.14
CA VAL A 7 12.49 4.33 40.27
C VAL A 7 12.56 5.08 41.61
N LEU A 8 13.32 6.17 41.67
CA LEU A 8 13.42 6.99 42.88
C LEU A 8 12.07 7.62 43.27
N LEU A 9 11.26 8.03 42.29
CA LEU A 9 9.92 8.57 42.55
C LEU A 9 8.97 7.50 43.11
N TYR A 10 8.92 6.31 42.51
CA TYR A 10 8.09 5.20 43.04
C TYR A 10 8.47 4.86 44.49
N GLN A 11 9.77 4.82 44.79
CA GLN A 11 10.27 4.60 46.15
C GLN A 11 9.87 5.73 47.11
N ALA A 12 10.03 6.99 46.70
CA ALA A 12 9.71 8.15 47.53
C ALA A 12 8.21 8.24 47.86
N PHE A 13 7.34 7.87 46.92
CA PHE A 13 5.91 7.85 47.13
C PHE A 13 5.38 6.57 47.79
N GLY A 14 6.23 5.57 48.01
CA GLY A 14 5.82 4.27 48.55
C GLY A 14 4.86 3.51 47.62
N TRP A 15 4.97 3.71 46.30
CA TRP A 15 4.12 3.06 45.31
C TRP A 15 4.69 1.71 44.87
N GLU A 16 3.79 0.81 44.44
CA GLU A 16 4.19 -0.44 43.79
C GLU A 16 4.84 -0.14 42.44
N MET A 17 6.04 -0.69 42.22
CA MET A 17 6.82 -0.44 41.01
C MET A 17 6.36 -1.37 39.88
N PRO A 18 6.02 -0.85 38.68
CA PRO A 18 5.70 -1.68 37.54
C PRO A 18 6.96 -2.33 36.95
N GLU A 19 6.76 -3.36 36.14
CA GLU A 19 7.80 -3.86 35.26
C GLU A 19 8.06 -2.88 34.11
N PHE A 20 9.34 -2.65 33.81
CA PHE A 20 9.74 -1.78 32.69
C PHE A 20 10.27 -2.62 31.54
N ILE A 21 9.61 -2.52 30.39
CA ILE A 21 10.06 -3.15 29.14
C ILE A 21 10.42 -2.04 28.14
N HIS A 22 11.70 -1.95 27.78
CA HIS A 22 12.19 -0.93 26.85
C HIS A 22 12.27 -1.48 25.43
N MET A 23 11.38 -1.01 24.56
CA MET A 23 11.42 -1.33 23.14
C MET A 23 12.56 -0.57 22.44
N PRO A 24 13.22 -1.20 21.44
CA PRO A 24 14.27 -0.54 20.70
C PRO A 24 13.73 0.57 19.81
N LEU A 25 14.58 1.55 19.49
CA LEU A 25 14.24 2.58 18.53
C LEU A 25 14.24 2.02 17.11
N LEU A 26 13.22 2.40 16.34
CA LEU A 26 13.18 2.18 14.89
C LEU A 26 14.32 2.96 14.20
N ARG A 27 14.92 2.33 13.19
CA ARG A 27 16.06 2.85 12.43
C ARG A 27 15.73 3.01 10.95
N ASN A 28 16.44 3.91 10.27
CA ASN A 28 16.45 4.00 8.82
C ASN A 28 17.31 2.87 8.22
N LYS A 29 17.29 2.71 6.88
CA LYS A 29 18.17 1.76 6.16
C LYS A 29 19.66 1.98 6.44
N ASP A 30 20.07 3.23 6.66
CA ASP A 30 21.44 3.61 7.05
C ASP A 30 21.75 3.37 8.55
N LYS A 31 20.85 2.70 9.29
CA LYS A 31 20.91 2.43 10.74
C LYS A 31 20.85 3.65 11.65
N SER A 32 20.72 4.85 11.12
CA SER A 32 20.44 6.06 11.92
C SER A 32 19.01 6.04 12.46
N LYS A 33 18.73 6.83 13.51
CA LYS A 33 17.38 6.94 14.09
C LYS A 33 16.39 7.49 13.06
N ILE A 34 15.16 6.96 13.05
CA ILE A 34 14.09 7.56 12.26
C ILE A 34 13.91 9.03 12.62
N SER A 35 13.75 9.85 11.58
CA SER A 35 13.46 11.27 11.72
C SER A 35 12.43 11.70 10.67
N LYS A 36 11.62 12.71 11.01
CA LYS A 36 10.65 13.35 10.12
C LYS A 36 11.27 13.89 8.81
N ARG A 37 12.59 14.11 8.80
CA ARG A 37 13.32 14.63 7.63
C ARG A 37 13.55 13.58 6.55
N LYS A 38 13.63 12.30 6.93
CA LYS A 38 13.98 11.19 6.03
C LYS A 38 12.81 10.25 5.76
N ASN A 39 11.83 10.16 6.65
CA ASN A 39 10.69 9.26 6.51
C ASN A 39 9.39 9.93 6.93
N PRO A 40 8.25 9.60 6.28
CA PRO A 40 6.94 9.96 6.78
C PRO A 40 6.72 9.23 8.12
N THR A 41 6.73 9.97 9.22
CA THR A 41 6.46 9.41 10.55
C THR A 41 5.01 9.61 11.00
N SER A 42 4.18 10.22 10.17
CA SER A 42 2.77 10.51 10.49
C SER A 42 1.91 9.36 10.00
N LEU A 43 1.09 8.77 10.90
CA LEU A 43 0.09 7.76 10.51
C LEU A 43 -0.92 8.32 9.50
N VAL A 44 -1.20 9.62 9.56
CA VAL A 44 -2.09 10.30 8.60
C VAL A 44 -1.57 10.15 7.19
N TRP A 45 -0.26 10.29 6.97
CA TRP A 45 0.34 10.11 5.66
C TRP A 45 0.11 8.69 5.12
N TYR A 46 0.33 7.66 5.94
CA TYR A 46 0.09 6.27 5.49
C TYR A 46 -1.37 6.03 5.11
N ARG A 47 -2.31 6.60 5.87
CA ARG A 47 -3.72 6.54 5.53
C ARG A 47 -4.02 7.27 4.21
N GLU A 48 -3.49 8.46 4.02
CA GLU A 48 -3.67 9.24 2.78
C GLU A 48 -3.04 8.59 1.55
N GLN A 49 -1.98 7.79 1.74
CA GLN A 49 -1.37 7.00 0.67
C GLN A 49 -2.11 5.70 0.38
N GLY A 50 -3.12 5.33 1.16
CA GLY A 50 -3.88 4.09 0.98
C GLY A 50 -3.21 2.84 1.52
N PHE A 51 -2.40 2.96 2.57
CA PHE A 51 -1.99 1.79 3.36
C PHE A 51 -3.15 1.30 4.22
N LEU A 52 -3.36 -0.01 4.21
CA LEU A 52 -4.35 -0.71 5.01
C LEU A 52 -3.93 -0.71 6.48
N PRO A 53 -4.86 -0.48 7.41
CA PRO A 53 -4.54 -0.49 8.83
C PRO A 53 -4.10 -1.87 9.31
N GLU A 54 -4.58 -2.96 8.69
CA GLU A 54 -4.14 -4.34 8.95
C GLU A 54 -2.65 -4.52 8.62
N ALA A 55 -2.25 -4.13 7.41
CA ALA A 55 -0.88 -4.25 6.94
C ALA A 55 0.08 -3.40 7.78
N LEU A 56 -0.33 -2.18 8.15
CA LEU A 56 0.49 -1.31 8.98
C LEU A 56 0.68 -1.88 10.40
N ARG A 57 -0.37 -2.48 11.00
CA ARG A 57 -0.26 -3.18 12.29
C ARG A 57 0.68 -4.38 12.20
N ASN A 58 0.51 -5.25 11.21
CA ASN A 58 1.39 -6.39 10.99
C ASN A 58 2.85 -5.93 10.80
N PHE A 59 3.08 -4.92 9.97
CA PHE A 59 4.43 -4.38 9.75
C PHE A 59 5.07 -3.85 11.03
N LEU A 60 4.33 -3.10 11.84
CA LEU A 60 4.83 -2.58 13.11
C LEU A 60 5.09 -3.69 14.14
N ALA A 61 4.29 -4.77 14.13
CA ALA A 61 4.57 -5.94 14.95
C ALA A 61 5.90 -6.61 14.55
N LEU A 62 6.19 -6.69 13.25
CA LEU A 62 7.48 -7.18 12.75
C LEU A 62 8.68 -6.32 13.20
N MET A 63 8.44 -5.07 13.67
CA MET A 63 9.47 -4.17 14.19
C MET A 63 9.85 -4.50 15.65
N GLY A 64 10.12 -5.76 15.94
CA GLY A 64 10.54 -6.20 17.26
C GLY A 64 9.95 -7.53 17.69
N TRP A 65 9.01 -8.08 16.94
CA TRP A 65 8.42 -9.38 17.21
C TRP A 65 8.26 -10.17 15.90
N SER A 66 8.06 -11.48 15.98
CA SER A 66 7.75 -12.33 14.84
C SER A 66 6.82 -13.46 15.25
N LEU A 67 5.89 -13.84 14.38
CA LEU A 67 5.02 -15.00 14.58
C LEU A 67 5.82 -16.32 14.65
N GLY A 68 6.99 -16.36 14.02
CA GLY A 68 7.79 -17.58 13.85
C GLY A 68 7.57 -18.20 12.47
N GLU A 69 8.22 -19.33 12.21
CA GLU A 69 8.02 -20.14 10.97
C GLU A 69 8.25 -19.35 9.66
N ASP A 70 9.06 -18.28 9.71
CA ASP A 70 9.30 -17.34 8.62
C ASP A 70 8.02 -16.71 8.03
N ARG A 71 6.89 -16.76 8.77
CA ARG A 71 5.62 -16.11 8.39
C ARG A 71 5.67 -14.61 8.70
N GLU A 72 5.53 -13.80 7.66
CA GLU A 72 5.49 -12.34 7.78
C GLU A 72 4.08 -11.75 7.65
N VAL A 73 3.15 -12.47 7.01
CA VAL A 73 1.75 -12.06 6.85
C VAL A 73 0.89 -12.73 7.93
N PHE A 74 0.22 -11.95 8.76
CA PHE A 74 -0.64 -12.45 9.84
C PHE A 74 -1.71 -11.44 10.29
N SER A 75 -2.83 -11.93 10.80
CA SER A 75 -3.89 -11.09 11.36
C SER A 75 -3.54 -10.57 12.77
N LEU A 76 -4.32 -9.60 13.25
CA LEU A 76 -4.17 -9.11 14.62
C LEU A 76 -4.54 -10.20 15.64
N GLU A 77 -5.53 -11.02 15.33
CA GLU A 77 -5.99 -12.15 16.13
C GLU A 77 -4.88 -13.20 16.25
N GLU A 78 -4.26 -13.58 15.12
CA GLU A 78 -3.09 -14.47 15.11
C GLU A 78 -1.95 -13.92 15.97
N MET A 79 -1.70 -12.60 15.91
CA MET A 79 -0.72 -11.94 16.76
C MET A 79 -1.10 -12.06 18.24
N ILE A 80 -2.34 -11.75 18.61
CA ILE A 80 -2.81 -11.80 20.01
C ILE A 80 -2.67 -13.20 20.59
N GLU A 81 -3.06 -14.23 19.83
CA GLU A 81 -3.00 -15.62 20.26
C GLU A 81 -1.56 -16.14 20.47
N ASN A 82 -0.60 -15.61 19.71
CA ASN A 82 0.78 -16.10 19.69
C ASN A 82 1.78 -15.15 20.36
N PHE A 83 1.33 -13.99 20.85
CA PHE A 83 2.22 -13.00 21.42
C PHE A 83 2.89 -13.52 22.69
N SER A 84 4.22 -13.38 22.76
CA SER A 84 5.00 -13.62 23.96
C SER A 84 6.20 -12.69 24.00
N TRP A 85 6.54 -12.24 25.22
CA TRP A 85 7.70 -11.39 25.44
C TRP A 85 9.03 -12.08 25.08
N ASP A 86 9.10 -13.41 25.17
CA ASP A 86 10.28 -14.19 24.81
C ASP A 86 10.67 -14.06 23.32
N ARG A 87 9.69 -13.72 22.46
CA ARG A 87 9.91 -13.48 21.02
C ARG A 87 10.21 -12.02 20.69
N VAL A 88 10.16 -11.13 21.68
CA VAL A 88 10.46 -9.71 21.48
C VAL A 88 11.98 -9.50 21.41
N LYS A 89 12.45 -9.00 20.29
CA LYS A 89 13.85 -8.69 20.02
C LYS A 89 14.13 -7.21 20.29
N THR A 90 15.21 -6.93 21.02
CA THR A 90 15.69 -5.58 21.32
C THR A 90 16.68 -5.04 20.28
N SER A 91 16.84 -5.74 19.15
CA SER A 91 17.58 -5.22 18.00
C SER A 91 16.84 -4.02 17.43
N GLY A 92 17.54 -2.90 17.18
CA GLY A 92 16.94 -1.72 16.52
C GLY A 92 16.47 -2.06 15.11
N PRO A 93 15.16 -2.26 14.88
CA PRO A 93 14.68 -2.77 13.62
C PRO A 93 14.73 -1.65 12.57
N VAL A 94 14.95 -2.04 11.32
CA VAL A 94 14.95 -1.10 10.19
C VAL A 94 13.52 -0.94 9.70
N PHE A 95 13.04 0.30 9.67
CA PHE A 95 11.77 0.65 9.07
C PHE A 95 11.95 0.75 7.56
N ASP A 96 11.53 -0.29 6.86
CA ASP A 96 11.63 -0.40 5.42
C ASP A 96 10.26 -0.19 4.76
N LEU A 97 10.09 0.96 4.10
CA LEU A 97 8.85 1.28 3.39
C LEU A 97 8.56 0.30 2.24
N GLN A 98 9.58 -0.25 1.58
CA GLN A 98 9.38 -1.22 0.49
C GLN A 98 8.82 -2.53 1.04
N LYS A 99 9.24 -2.93 2.25
CA LYS A 99 8.66 -4.09 2.93
C LYS A 99 7.20 -3.83 3.33
N LEU A 100 6.90 -2.64 3.84
CA LEU A 100 5.52 -2.26 4.13
C LEU A 100 4.64 -2.24 2.88
N GLU A 101 5.12 -1.72 1.75
CA GLU A 101 4.40 -1.74 0.47
C GLU A 101 4.17 -3.15 -0.06
N TRP A 102 5.18 -4.02 0.01
CA TRP A 102 5.01 -5.43 -0.33
C TRP A 102 3.92 -6.06 0.54
N LEU A 103 4.05 -5.91 1.86
CA LEU A 103 3.09 -6.48 2.81
C LEU A 103 1.68 -5.94 2.55
N ASN A 104 1.53 -4.64 2.33
CA ASN A 104 0.24 -4.03 2.01
C ASN A 104 -0.37 -4.62 0.73
N GLY A 105 0.46 -4.86 -0.29
CA GLY A 105 0.03 -5.54 -1.51
C GLY A 105 -0.48 -6.97 -1.28
N GLU A 106 0.12 -7.72 -0.34
CA GLU A 106 -0.40 -9.05 0.02
C GLU A 106 -1.84 -8.96 0.57
N TYR A 107 -2.11 -7.98 1.44
CA TYR A 107 -3.47 -7.74 1.94
C TYR A 107 -4.42 -7.26 0.83
N VAL A 108 -3.96 -6.41 -0.09
CA VAL A 108 -4.76 -5.95 -1.24
C VAL A 108 -5.17 -7.11 -2.14
N ARG A 109 -4.23 -8.01 -2.47
CA ARG A 109 -4.50 -9.21 -3.27
C ARG A 109 -5.39 -10.23 -2.56
N ALA A 110 -5.31 -10.30 -1.23
CA ALA A 110 -6.12 -11.24 -0.45
C ALA A 110 -7.60 -10.81 -0.31
N MET A 111 -7.95 -9.54 -0.56
CA MET A 111 -9.33 -9.07 -0.49
C MET A 111 -10.15 -9.52 -1.69
N SER A 112 -11.46 -9.64 -1.50
CA SER A 112 -12.39 -9.74 -2.62
C SER A 112 -12.39 -8.43 -3.42
N PRO A 113 -12.64 -8.47 -4.74
CA PRO A 113 -12.79 -7.25 -5.55
C PRO A 113 -13.85 -6.29 -4.99
N GLU A 114 -14.95 -6.81 -4.47
CA GLU A 114 -16.04 -6.02 -3.87
C GLU A 114 -15.57 -5.29 -2.61
N GLU A 115 -14.86 -5.99 -1.72
CA GLU A 115 -14.25 -5.36 -0.54
C GLU A 115 -13.23 -4.31 -0.95
N LEU A 116 -12.38 -4.60 -1.94
CA LEU A 116 -11.36 -3.66 -2.41
C LEU A 116 -11.99 -2.38 -2.97
N VAL A 117 -13.04 -2.47 -3.77
CA VAL A 117 -13.81 -1.30 -4.25
C VAL A 117 -14.34 -0.49 -3.06
N GLN A 118 -14.94 -1.14 -2.06
CA GLN A 118 -15.42 -0.44 -0.86
C GLN A 118 -14.28 0.30 -0.16
N ARG A 119 -13.12 -0.34 0.04
CA ARG A 119 -11.95 0.27 0.68
C ARG A 119 -11.38 1.45 -0.13
N ILE A 120 -11.45 1.39 -1.45
CA ILE A 120 -11.06 2.49 -2.37
C ILE A 120 -12.02 3.68 -2.20
N LEU A 121 -13.33 3.41 -2.12
CA LEU A 121 -14.35 4.44 -1.91
C LEU A 121 -14.28 5.08 -0.52
N GLU A 122 -13.78 4.35 0.48
CA GLU A 122 -13.52 4.86 1.82
C GLU A 122 -12.22 5.67 1.93
N GLN A 123 -11.37 5.70 0.89
CA GLN A 123 -10.11 6.44 0.94
C GLN A 123 -10.34 7.95 1.08
N PRO A 124 -9.56 8.62 1.94
CA PRO A 124 -9.53 10.07 1.94
C PRO A 124 -9.20 10.59 0.54
N TYR A 125 -10.01 11.53 0.05
CA TYR A 125 -9.79 12.21 -1.24
C TYR A 125 -9.95 11.36 -2.50
N THR A 126 -10.54 10.16 -2.42
CA THR A 126 -10.92 9.40 -3.61
C THR A 126 -11.85 10.21 -4.50
N ARG A 127 -11.57 10.20 -5.82
CA ARG A 127 -12.42 10.87 -6.82
C ARG A 127 -13.53 9.97 -7.36
N ARG A 128 -13.69 8.78 -6.80
CA ARG A 128 -14.55 7.71 -7.33
C ARG A 128 -15.90 7.58 -6.64
N VAL A 129 -16.19 8.45 -5.67
CA VAL A 129 -17.42 8.40 -4.85
C VAL A 129 -18.69 8.44 -5.70
N ASP A 130 -18.67 9.14 -6.84
CA ASP A 130 -19.82 9.29 -7.73
C ASP A 130 -19.86 8.26 -8.88
N GLN A 131 -18.87 7.34 -8.96
CA GLN A 131 -18.81 6.34 -10.03
C GLN A 131 -19.69 5.12 -9.71
N PRO A 132 -20.32 4.48 -10.72
CA PRO A 132 -21.04 3.23 -10.52
C PRO A 132 -20.14 2.13 -9.94
N VAL A 133 -20.66 1.39 -8.96
CA VAL A 133 -19.89 0.33 -8.28
C VAL A 133 -19.51 -0.79 -9.24
N GLU A 134 -20.41 -1.13 -10.18
CA GLU A 134 -20.20 -2.17 -11.18
C GLU A 134 -19.01 -1.84 -12.09
N GLU A 135 -18.89 -0.58 -12.53
CA GLU A 135 -17.76 -0.11 -13.34
C GLU A 135 -16.44 -0.15 -12.56
N LEU A 136 -16.47 0.29 -11.29
CA LEU A 136 -15.29 0.22 -10.42
C LEU A 136 -14.85 -1.22 -10.17
N LEU A 137 -15.80 -2.16 -10.08
CA LEU A 137 -15.51 -3.58 -9.88
C LEU A 137 -14.77 -4.16 -11.09
N GLU A 138 -15.28 -3.92 -12.30
CA GLU A 138 -14.65 -4.36 -13.54
C GLU A 138 -13.20 -3.83 -13.66
N ILE A 139 -13.01 -2.53 -13.38
CA ILE A 139 -11.68 -1.90 -13.40
C ILE A 139 -10.78 -2.49 -12.31
N THR A 140 -11.29 -2.67 -11.09
CA THR A 140 -10.51 -3.17 -9.95
C THR A 140 -9.92 -4.55 -10.24
N VAL A 141 -10.70 -5.45 -10.86
CA VAL A 141 -10.23 -6.79 -11.23
C VAL A 141 -9.00 -6.73 -12.16
N LEU A 142 -8.92 -5.75 -13.05
CA LEU A 142 -7.80 -5.60 -13.99
C LEU A 142 -6.49 -5.14 -13.32
N ILE A 143 -6.59 -4.45 -12.18
CA ILE A 143 -5.44 -3.80 -11.54
C ILE A 143 -5.09 -4.33 -10.15
N GLN A 144 -5.94 -5.15 -9.52
CA GLN A 144 -5.76 -5.64 -8.15
C GLN A 144 -4.37 -6.27 -7.92
N GLU A 145 -3.90 -7.08 -8.88
CA GLU A 145 -2.57 -7.72 -8.81
C GLU A 145 -1.40 -6.73 -8.97
N ARG A 146 -1.66 -5.53 -9.48
CA ARG A 146 -0.65 -4.54 -9.85
C ARG A 146 -0.50 -3.45 -8.79
N ILE A 147 -1.57 -3.12 -8.06
CA ILE A 147 -1.53 -2.13 -6.99
C ILE A 147 -1.03 -2.73 -5.68
N LYS A 148 -0.29 -1.92 -4.94
CA LYS A 148 0.18 -2.22 -3.58
C LYS A 148 -0.50 -1.34 -2.55
N ARG A 149 -1.02 -0.18 -2.95
CA ARG A 149 -1.70 0.77 -2.07
C ARG A 149 -3.03 1.18 -2.70
N LEU A 150 -4.03 1.48 -1.88
CA LEU A 150 -5.34 1.88 -2.37
C LEU A 150 -5.28 3.19 -3.19
N GLY A 151 -4.37 4.10 -2.84
CA GLY A 151 -4.15 5.35 -3.58
C GLY A 151 -3.61 5.15 -5.00
N GLU A 152 -3.01 4.00 -5.31
CA GLU A 152 -2.51 3.69 -6.66
C GLU A 152 -3.64 3.35 -7.64
N PHE A 153 -4.86 3.11 -7.14
CA PHE A 153 -6.03 2.91 -7.99
C PHE A 153 -6.19 4.09 -8.96
N ASP A 154 -6.29 5.30 -8.43
CA ASP A 154 -6.46 6.51 -9.24
C ASP A 154 -5.29 6.74 -10.20
N GLU A 155 -4.04 6.51 -9.75
CA GLU A 155 -2.85 6.64 -10.60
C GLU A 155 -2.88 5.68 -11.79
N MET A 156 -3.45 4.49 -11.61
CA MET A 156 -3.49 3.45 -12.64
C MET A 156 -4.73 3.50 -13.52
N THR A 157 -5.83 4.11 -13.07
CA THR A 157 -7.13 3.98 -13.74
C THR A 157 -7.73 5.32 -14.16
N ASN A 158 -7.06 6.45 -13.94
CA ASN A 158 -7.65 7.76 -14.26
C ASN A 158 -8.07 7.88 -15.74
N PHE A 159 -7.34 7.22 -16.65
CA PHE A 159 -7.62 7.19 -18.08
C PHE A 159 -8.99 6.58 -18.46
N PHE A 160 -9.61 5.78 -17.59
CA PHE A 160 -10.98 5.28 -17.82
C PHE A 160 -12.03 6.38 -17.66
N PHE A 161 -11.75 7.38 -16.81
CA PHE A 161 -12.72 8.41 -16.41
C PHE A 161 -12.45 9.76 -17.06
N GLU A 162 -11.18 10.08 -17.30
CA GLU A 162 -10.74 11.35 -17.84
C GLU A 162 -9.78 11.12 -18.99
N ARG A 163 -9.95 11.87 -20.07
CA ARG A 163 -8.96 11.88 -21.16
C ARG A 163 -7.70 12.57 -20.67
N GLU A 164 -6.63 11.80 -20.51
CA GLU A 164 -5.33 12.36 -20.16
C GLU A 164 -4.76 13.17 -21.34
N PRO A 165 -4.13 14.33 -21.05
CA PRO A 165 -3.39 15.05 -22.07
C PRO A 165 -2.16 14.23 -22.50
N TYR A 166 -1.89 14.21 -23.80
CA TYR A 166 -0.71 13.57 -24.36
C TYR A 166 -0.12 14.46 -25.46
N GLU A 167 1.19 14.37 -25.65
CA GLU A 167 1.84 14.95 -26.82
C GLU A 167 1.87 13.91 -27.94
N PRO A 168 1.69 14.28 -29.22
CA PRO A 168 1.78 13.32 -30.33
C PRO A 168 3.08 12.50 -30.35
N ALA A 169 4.17 13.06 -29.84
CA ALA A 169 5.45 12.37 -29.69
C ALA A 169 5.40 11.18 -28.71
N ASP A 170 4.51 11.19 -27.72
CA ASP A 170 4.34 10.11 -26.74
C ASP A 170 3.74 8.85 -27.39
N LEU A 171 3.03 9.03 -28.50
CA LEU A 171 2.40 7.93 -29.25
C LEU A 171 3.37 7.24 -30.22
N VAL A 172 4.58 7.79 -30.42
CA VAL A 172 5.57 7.26 -31.36
C VAL A 172 6.35 6.13 -30.70
N PRO A 173 6.26 4.88 -31.18
CA PRO A 173 7.02 3.78 -30.60
C PRO A 173 8.53 3.99 -30.71
N ARG A 174 9.29 3.41 -29.79
CA ARG A 174 10.76 3.49 -29.84
C ARG A 174 11.29 3.00 -31.19
N LYS A 175 12.15 3.81 -31.81
CA LYS A 175 12.78 3.53 -33.12
C LYS A 175 11.81 3.53 -34.31
N GLN A 176 10.70 4.26 -34.22
CA GLN A 176 9.77 4.47 -35.32
C GLN A 176 9.63 5.98 -35.61
N GLU A 177 9.13 6.29 -36.80
CA GLU A 177 8.81 7.65 -37.23
C GLU A 177 7.32 7.99 -36.98
N PRO A 178 6.95 9.27 -36.85
CA PRO A 178 5.57 9.68 -36.62
C PRO A 178 4.56 9.16 -37.66
N GLU A 179 4.97 9.04 -38.92
CA GLU A 179 4.15 8.50 -40.00
C GLU A 179 3.70 7.06 -39.72
N PHE A 180 4.58 6.23 -39.15
CA PHE A 180 4.25 4.85 -38.77
C PHE A 180 3.14 4.83 -37.71
N ALA A 181 3.24 5.67 -36.68
CA ALA A 181 2.22 5.77 -35.64
C ALA A 181 0.88 6.25 -36.20
N ALA A 182 0.90 7.25 -37.09
CA ALA A 182 -0.30 7.77 -37.74
C ALA A 182 -0.99 6.72 -38.64
N GLU A 183 -0.21 5.96 -39.41
CA GLU A 183 -0.72 4.86 -40.24
C GLU A 183 -1.34 3.75 -39.38
N ALA A 184 -0.63 3.32 -38.33
CA ALA A 184 -1.11 2.28 -37.42
C ALA A 184 -2.41 2.68 -36.71
N LEU A 185 -2.48 3.90 -36.17
CA LEU A 185 -3.69 4.42 -35.51
C LEU A 185 -4.85 4.59 -36.49
N SER A 186 -4.59 5.04 -37.72
CA SER A 186 -5.62 5.16 -38.76
C SER A 186 -6.17 3.79 -39.17
N ALA A 187 -5.30 2.78 -39.30
CA ALA A 187 -5.70 1.41 -39.58
C ALA A 187 -6.53 0.82 -38.44
N ALA A 188 -6.07 0.97 -37.19
CA ALA A 188 -6.80 0.54 -36.01
C ALA A 188 -8.18 1.22 -35.92
N TYR A 189 -8.26 2.54 -36.10
CA TYR A 189 -9.53 3.26 -36.14
C TYR A 189 -10.45 2.73 -37.24
N GLY A 190 -9.92 2.44 -38.43
CA GLY A 190 -10.68 1.88 -39.54
C GLY A 190 -11.32 0.52 -39.23
N LEU A 191 -10.63 -0.33 -38.48
CA LEU A 191 -11.13 -1.64 -38.04
C LEU A 191 -12.14 -1.53 -36.90
N LEU A 192 -11.86 -0.65 -35.92
CA LEU A 192 -12.64 -0.55 -34.69
C LEU A 192 -13.92 0.26 -34.87
N LYS A 193 -13.95 1.29 -35.73
CA LYS A 193 -15.09 2.23 -35.82
C LYS A 193 -16.43 1.57 -36.18
N ASP A 194 -16.39 0.45 -36.89
CA ASP A 194 -17.58 -0.27 -37.40
C ASP A 194 -17.81 -1.58 -36.62
N LEU A 195 -17.08 -1.80 -35.53
CA LEU A 195 -17.19 -3.01 -34.71
C LEU A 195 -18.50 -2.94 -33.90
N GLY A 196 -19.45 -3.84 -34.21
CA GLY A 196 -20.74 -3.89 -33.53
C GLY A 196 -20.69 -4.56 -32.15
N ASP A 197 -19.72 -5.46 -31.94
CA ASP A 197 -19.44 -6.12 -30.67
C ASP A 197 -18.13 -5.57 -30.09
N TRP A 198 -18.19 -4.97 -28.89
CA TRP A 198 -17.05 -4.33 -28.22
C TRP A 198 -16.49 -5.22 -27.10
N SER A 199 -16.37 -6.51 -27.37
CA SER A 199 -15.73 -7.51 -26.50
C SER A 199 -14.22 -7.57 -26.75
N ALA A 200 -13.44 -8.02 -25.76
CA ALA A 200 -12.00 -8.20 -25.92
C ALA A 200 -11.68 -9.17 -27.06
N GLU A 201 -12.45 -10.25 -27.18
CA GLU A 201 -12.31 -11.26 -28.24
C GLU A 201 -12.60 -10.70 -29.64
N ALA A 202 -13.53 -9.75 -29.76
CA ALA A 202 -13.81 -9.09 -31.04
C ALA A 202 -12.74 -8.05 -31.41
N ILE A 203 -12.08 -7.45 -30.42
CA ILE A 203 -11.03 -6.43 -30.59
C ILE A 203 -9.65 -7.05 -30.86
N GLU A 204 -9.37 -8.25 -30.32
CA GLU A 204 -8.12 -8.99 -30.48
C GLU A 204 -8.31 -10.21 -31.40
N PRO A 205 -8.38 -10.03 -32.73
CA PRO A 205 -8.62 -11.10 -33.71
C PRO A 205 -7.44 -12.05 -33.92
#